data_AF-A0A954V5R0-F1
#
_entry.id   AF-A0A954V5R0-F1
#
_cell.length_a   1.000
_cell.length_b   1.000
_cell.length_c   1.000
_cell.angle_alpha   90.00
_cell.angle_beta   90.00
_cell.angle_gamma   90.00
#
_symmetry.space_group_name_H-M   'P 1'
#
loop_
_entity.id
_entity.type
_entity.pdbx_description
1 polymer ?
#
loop_
_entity_poly.entity_id
_entity_poly.type
_entity_poly.pdbx_seq_one_letter_code
_entity_poly.pdbx_strand_id
1 'polypeptide(L)'
;MMRTYRISARYPSGNLLPLAVDVIPPGHYRVRAIAGTPDYSAWTAWSRGVPSDCDRDGRHCTRGWMTFFELWSPRSVETTANRPTNERFCSPEKALEHPCERTFYVVDQASIVVFYIDDSIHDNDGGLTLCVESLPTHTADSSTSSTTAERPSSTRSSVKGGKARKARND
;
A
#
# COMPACT_ATOMS: atom_id res chain seq x y z
N MET A 1 7.55 0.85 -16.41
CA MET A 1 6.51 0.26 -17.30
C MET A 1 5.18 0.34 -16.57
N MET A 2 4.10 0.75 -17.22
CA MET A 2 2.76 0.80 -16.64
C MET A 2 1.99 -0.45 -17.10
N ARG A 3 1.35 -1.14 -16.16
CA ARG A 3 0.48 -2.30 -16.42
C ARG A 3 -0.91 -2.03 -15.86
N THR A 4 -1.94 -2.58 -16.51
CA THR A 4 -3.33 -2.44 -16.08
C THR A 4 -3.96 -3.81 -15.93
N TYR A 5 -4.64 -4.03 -14.80
CA TYR A 5 -5.33 -5.28 -14.49
C TYR A 5 -6.82 -5.00 -14.25
N ARG A 6 -7.66 -5.97 -14.57
CA ARG A 6 -9.12 -5.90 -14.33
C ARG A 6 -9.53 -7.05 -13.42
N ILE A 7 -10.28 -6.73 -12.37
CA ILE A 7 -10.78 -7.67 -11.36
C ILE A 7 -12.30 -7.47 -11.28
N SER A 8 -13.07 -8.54 -11.42
CA SER A 8 -14.53 -8.51 -11.30
C SER A 8 -14.99 -9.07 -9.96
N ALA A 9 -15.95 -8.41 -9.33
CA ALA A 9 -16.64 -8.90 -8.14
C ALA A 9 -17.88 -9.75 -8.48
N ARG A 10 -18.35 -9.74 -9.74
CA ARG A 10 -19.54 -10.49 -10.18
C ARG A 10 -19.16 -11.74 -10.99
N TYR A 11 -19.63 -12.91 -10.55
CA TYR A 11 -19.70 -14.13 -11.37
C TYR A 11 -21.12 -14.73 -11.35
N PRO A 12 -21.72 -15.05 -12.50
CA PRO A 12 -23.10 -15.54 -12.57
C PRO A 12 -23.33 -17.00 -12.11
N SER A 13 -22.31 -17.75 -11.63
CA SER A 13 -22.45 -19.20 -11.47
C SER A 13 -21.70 -19.87 -10.29
N GLY A 14 -21.31 -19.12 -9.25
CA GLY A 14 -20.90 -19.73 -7.98
C GLY A 14 -19.51 -20.38 -7.93
N ASN A 15 -18.66 -20.18 -8.94
CA ASN A 15 -17.23 -20.48 -8.84
C ASN A 15 -16.42 -19.19 -8.66
N LEU A 16 -15.50 -19.24 -7.70
CA LEU A 16 -14.68 -18.13 -7.26
C LEU A 16 -13.67 -17.67 -8.34
N LEU A 17 -13.50 -16.34 -8.42
CA LEU A 17 -12.35 -15.52 -8.86
C LEU A 17 -12.21 -15.16 -10.35
N PRO A 18 -11.83 -13.88 -10.59
CA PRO A 18 -10.67 -13.60 -11.41
C PRO A 18 -9.59 -12.97 -10.52
N LEU A 19 -8.60 -13.77 -10.13
CA LEU A 19 -7.28 -13.26 -9.79
C LEU A 19 -6.73 -12.56 -11.03
N ALA A 20 -6.23 -11.34 -10.89
CA ALA A 20 -5.20 -10.90 -11.83
C ALA A 20 -3.89 -11.56 -11.39
N VAL A 21 -3.36 -12.44 -12.24
CA VAL A 21 -2.09 -13.15 -12.04
C VAL A 21 -1.11 -12.60 -13.05
N ASP A 22 -0.01 -12.01 -12.59
CA ASP A 22 1.08 -11.60 -13.47
C ASP A 22 2.44 -11.90 -12.84
N VAL A 23 3.43 -12.08 -13.72
CA VAL A 23 4.84 -12.14 -13.36
C VAL A 23 5.38 -10.73 -13.44
N ILE A 24 5.60 -10.14 -12.26
CA ILE A 24 6.14 -8.78 -12.12
C ILE A 24 7.65 -8.88 -11.85
N PRO A 25 8.52 -8.19 -12.60
CA PRO A 25 9.96 -8.18 -12.34
C PRO A 25 10.32 -7.64 -10.94
N PRO A 26 11.54 -7.86 -10.44
CA PRO A 26 11.98 -7.28 -9.18
C PRO A 26 11.93 -5.76 -9.24
N GLY A 27 11.50 -5.13 -8.15
CA GLY A 27 11.40 -3.67 -8.08
C GLY A 27 10.42 -3.18 -7.02
N HIS A 28 10.32 -1.87 -6.92
CA HIS A 28 9.34 -1.18 -6.10
C HIS A 28 8.17 -0.74 -7.00
N TYR A 29 6.94 -1.00 -6.57
CA TYR A 29 5.76 -0.72 -7.36
C TYR A 29 4.72 0.04 -6.55
N ARG A 30 3.97 0.87 -7.26
CA ARG A 30 2.71 1.46 -6.79
C ARG A 30 1.56 0.79 -7.53
N VAL A 31 0.54 0.41 -6.79
CA VAL A 31 -0.74 -0.06 -7.32
C VAL A 31 -1.85 0.83 -6.84
N ARG A 32 -2.75 1.25 -7.73
CA ARG A 32 -3.93 2.05 -7.40
C ARG A 32 -5.14 1.65 -8.21
N ALA A 33 -6.32 1.78 -7.63
CA ALA A 33 -7.56 1.71 -8.39
C ALA A 33 -7.67 2.91 -9.35
N ILE A 34 -8.13 2.65 -10.57
CA ILE A 34 -8.41 3.66 -11.60
C ILE A 34 -9.78 3.42 -12.21
N ALA A 35 -10.31 4.43 -12.89
CA ALA A 35 -11.55 4.28 -13.66
C ALA A 35 -11.38 3.24 -14.76
N GLY A 36 -12.21 2.19 -14.72
CA GLY A 36 -12.33 1.20 -15.78
C GLY A 36 -13.62 1.40 -16.54
N THR A 37 -13.57 2.08 -17.68
CA THR A 37 -14.76 2.25 -18.52
C THR A 37 -15.02 0.97 -19.33
N PRO A 38 -16.26 0.44 -19.37
CA PRO A 38 -17.47 0.87 -18.63
C PRO A 38 -17.71 0.16 -17.28
N ASP A 39 -16.99 -0.92 -16.94
CA ASP A 39 -17.51 -1.90 -15.97
C ASP A 39 -16.72 -2.07 -14.65
N TYR A 40 -15.55 -1.44 -14.48
CA TYR A 40 -14.63 -1.78 -13.38
C TYR A 40 -13.97 -0.57 -12.73
N SER A 41 -14.78 0.21 -12.03
CA SER A 41 -14.36 1.43 -11.31
C SER A 41 -14.33 1.24 -9.79
N ALA A 42 -15.31 0.52 -9.25
CA ALA A 42 -15.44 0.18 -7.84
C ALA A 42 -16.30 -1.08 -7.69
N TRP A 43 -16.34 -1.66 -6.50
CA TRP A 43 -17.23 -2.78 -6.16
C TRP A 43 -18.02 -2.48 -4.89
N THR A 44 -19.21 -3.07 -4.77
CA THR A 44 -20.04 -2.97 -3.57
C THR A 44 -19.72 -4.08 -2.59
N ALA A 45 -19.44 -3.74 -1.33
CA ALA A 45 -19.31 -4.74 -0.28
C ALA A 45 -20.70 -5.14 0.25
N TRP A 46 -20.89 -6.44 0.47
CA TRP A 46 -22.04 -7.02 1.19
C TRP A 46 -23.41 -6.56 0.71
N SER A 47 -23.52 -6.33 -0.59
CA SER A 47 -24.74 -5.85 -1.18
C SER A 47 -24.81 -6.21 -2.65
N ARG A 48 -25.78 -7.08 -2.95
CA ARG A 48 -26.46 -7.09 -4.25
C ARG A 48 -27.27 -5.79 -4.43
N GLY A 49 -26.59 -4.65 -4.43
CA GLY A 49 -27.04 -3.49 -5.20
C GLY A 49 -27.48 -2.23 -4.49
N VAL A 50 -27.28 -1.98 -3.18
CA VAL A 50 -27.63 -0.64 -2.66
C VAL A 50 -26.72 -0.16 -1.53
N PRO A 51 -25.96 0.92 -1.75
CA PRO A 51 -25.38 1.72 -0.67
C PRO A 51 -26.46 2.20 0.30
N SER A 52 -26.18 2.21 1.59
CA SER A 52 -27.15 2.64 2.60
C SER A 52 -26.47 3.38 3.73
N ASP A 53 -27.19 4.36 4.30
CA ASP A 53 -26.76 5.12 5.48
C ASP A 53 -25.41 5.84 5.26
N CYS A 54 -25.28 6.46 4.10
CA CYS A 54 -24.15 7.35 3.84
C CYS A 54 -24.40 8.69 4.52
N ASP A 55 -23.32 9.35 4.95
CA ASP A 55 -23.39 10.74 5.38
C ASP A 55 -23.76 11.68 4.22
N ARG A 56 -23.89 12.99 4.54
CA ARG A 56 -24.29 14.01 3.56
C ARG A 56 -23.33 14.14 2.37
N ASP A 57 -22.06 13.78 2.56
CA ASP A 57 -21.04 13.85 1.52
C ASP A 57 -20.94 12.55 0.70
N GLY A 58 -21.77 11.56 1.04
CA GLY A 58 -21.81 10.26 0.37
C GLY A 58 -20.72 9.30 0.86
N ARG A 59 -20.14 9.54 2.04
CA ARG A 59 -19.13 8.69 2.68
C ARG A 59 -19.71 7.90 3.84
N HIS A 60 -18.85 7.10 4.47
CA HIS A 60 -19.12 6.36 5.70
C HIS A 60 -20.39 5.51 5.65
N CYS A 61 -20.74 5.00 4.47
CA CYS A 61 -21.93 4.20 4.31
C CYS A 61 -21.80 2.87 5.10
N THR A 62 -22.86 2.43 5.76
CA THR A 62 -22.87 1.09 6.37
C THR A 62 -22.69 -0.01 5.31
N ARG A 63 -23.22 0.20 4.10
CA ARG A 63 -22.95 -0.60 2.89
C ARG A 63 -22.70 0.36 1.75
N GLY A 64 -21.82 0.02 0.81
CA GLY A 64 -21.54 0.91 -0.31
C GLY A 64 -20.38 0.47 -1.18
N TRP A 65 -20.03 1.35 -2.11
CA TRP A 65 -18.94 1.18 -3.06
C TRP A 65 -17.60 1.43 -2.40
N MET A 66 -16.59 0.67 -2.79
CA MET A 66 -15.21 0.86 -2.37
C MET A 66 -14.24 0.48 -3.48
N THR A 67 -13.00 0.96 -3.34
CA THR A 67 -11.90 0.66 -4.26
C THR A 67 -10.87 -0.30 -3.66
N PHE A 68 -11.22 -0.93 -2.53
CA PHE A 68 -10.34 -1.83 -1.80
C PHE A 68 -9.97 -3.06 -2.63
N PHE A 69 -8.71 -3.44 -2.59
CA PHE A 69 -8.22 -4.70 -3.11
C PHE A 69 -7.14 -5.22 -2.16
N GLU A 70 -6.88 -6.51 -2.25
CA GLU A 70 -5.79 -7.20 -1.59
C GLU A 70 -4.75 -7.64 -2.62
N LEU A 71 -3.53 -7.78 -2.14
CA LEU A 71 -2.42 -8.30 -2.93
C LEU A 71 -1.78 -9.47 -2.17
N TRP A 72 -1.47 -10.54 -2.89
CA TRP A 72 -0.70 -11.65 -2.35
C TRP A 72 0.41 -12.03 -3.32
N SER A 73 1.58 -12.34 -2.77
CA SER A 73 2.64 -13.02 -3.50
C SER A 73 3.43 -13.85 -2.50
N PRO A 74 3.91 -15.06 -2.87
CA PRO A 74 4.73 -15.87 -1.98
C PRO A 74 6.05 -15.19 -1.61
N ARG A 75 6.47 -14.15 -2.36
CA ARG A 75 7.77 -13.48 -2.21
C ARG A 75 7.73 -11.95 -2.38
N SER A 76 6.55 -11.34 -2.21
CA SER A 76 6.44 -9.87 -2.07
C SER A 76 6.44 -9.46 -0.61
N VAL A 77 7.06 -8.33 -0.31
CA VAL A 77 6.84 -7.63 0.96
C VAL A 77 5.96 -6.43 0.66
N GLU A 78 4.74 -6.44 1.20
CA GLU A 78 3.89 -5.25 1.21
C GLU A 78 4.51 -4.24 2.20
N THR A 79 4.83 -3.05 1.72
CA THR A 79 5.59 -2.05 2.51
C THR A 79 4.72 -0.94 3.06
N THR A 80 3.56 -0.72 2.46
CA THR A 80 2.55 0.18 3.01
C THR A 80 1.17 -0.41 2.76
N ALA A 81 0.57 -0.94 3.82
CA ALA A 81 -0.88 -1.02 3.88
C ALA A 81 -1.38 0.35 4.34
N ASN A 82 -1.45 1.33 3.43
CA ASN A 82 -2.46 2.36 3.62
C ASN A 82 -3.78 1.63 3.48
N ARG A 83 -4.31 1.20 4.62
CA ARG A 83 -5.50 0.38 4.74
C ARG A 83 -6.64 1.37 4.97
N PRO A 84 -7.31 1.94 3.94
CA PRO A 84 -8.57 2.62 4.17
C PRO A 84 -9.58 1.50 4.46
N THR A 85 -9.61 1.02 5.71
CA THR A 85 -10.17 -0.31 6.00
C THR A 85 -11.67 -0.40 5.85
N ASN A 86 -12.42 0.70 5.81
CA ASN A 86 -13.89 0.63 5.82
C ASN A 86 -14.57 1.82 5.15
N GLU A 87 -13.85 2.65 4.38
CA GLU A 87 -14.51 3.78 3.73
C GLU A 87 -15.39 3.27 2.58
N ARG A 88 -16.69 3.51 2.70
CA ARG A 88 -17.72 3.10 1.75
C ARG A 88 -18.45 4.33 1.27
N PHE A 89 -18.79 4.29 -0.01
CA PHE A 89 -19.33 5.45 -0.71
C PHE A 89 -20.67 5.16 -1.36
N CYS A 90 -21.45 6.21 -1.55
CA CYS A 90 -22.79 6.13 -2.15
C CYS A 90 -22.77 5.84 -3.67
N SER A 91 -21.62 5.99 -4.33
CA SER A 91 -21.45 5.68 -5.76
C SER A 91 -20.03 5.20 -6.10
N PRO A 92 -19.83 4.52 -7.24
CA PRO A 92 -18.50 4.15 -7.75
C PRO A 92 -17.59 5.36 -7.99
N GLU A 93 -18.16 6.46 -8.49
CA GLU A 93 -17.42 7.70 -8.78
C GLU A 93 -16.87 8.32 -7.50
N LYS A 94 -17.70 8.36 -6.44
CA LYS A 94 -17.28 8.82 -5.12
C LYS A 94 -16.19 7.93 -4.52
N ALA A 95 -16.27 6.63 -4.72
CA ALA A 95 -15.21 5.72 -4.29
C ALA A 95 -13.89 5.95 -5.04
N LEU A 96 -13.95 6.34 -6.32
CA LEU A 96 -12.75 6.68 -7.12
C LEU A 96 -12.15 8.06 -6.83
N GLU A 97 -12.89 8.98 -6.21
CA GLU A 97 -12.31 10.20 -5.61
C GLU A 97 -11.35 9.83 -4.45
N HIS A 98 -11.47 8.61 -3.91
CA HIS A 98 -10.67 8.07 -2.81
C HIS A 98 -10.10 6.69 -3.16
N PRO A 99 -9.24 6.59 -4.19
CA PRO A 99 -8.77 5.31 -4.68
C PRO A 99 -7.88 4.63 -3.62
N CYS A 100 -8.10 3.34 -3.40
CA CYS A 100 -7.14 2.51 -2.68
C CYS A 100 -5.82 2.53 -3.47
N GLU A 101 -4.74 2.88 -2.78
CA GLU A 101 -3.38 2.92 -3.31
C GLU A 101 -2.45 2.21 -2.32
N ARG A 102 -1.56 1.37 -2.82
CA ARG A 102 -0.58 0.62 -2.03
C ARG A 102 0.78 0.61 -2.73
N THR A 103 1.85 0.43 -1.96
CA THR A 103 3.17 0.10 -2.52
C THR A 103 3.65 -1.25 -2.05
N PHE A 104 4.35 -1.96 -2.94
CA PHE A 104 4.91 -3.28 -2.65
C PHE A 104 6.25 -3.46 -3.34
N TYR A 105 7.08 -4.34 -2.78
CA TYR A 105 8.35 -4.74 -3.37
C TYR A 105 8.27 -6.18 -3.87
N VAL A 106 8.78 -6.39 -5.08
CA VAL A 106 9.04 -7.70 -5.64
C VAL A 106 10.54 -7.97 -5.51
N VAL A 107 10.89 -9.02 -4.77
CA VAL A 107 12.29 -9.28 -4.38
C VAL A 107 13.01 -10.15 -5.41
N ASP A 108 12.30 -11.03 -6.12
CA ASP A 108 12.89 -11.99 -7.04
C ASP A 108 12.31 -11.93 -8.47
N GLN A 109 13.02 -12.57 -9.41
CA GLN A 109 12.84 -12.35 -10.84
C GLN A 109 11.52 -12.87 -11.42
N ALA A 110 10.69 -13.57 -10.64
CA ALA A 110 9.43 -14.14 -11.11
C ALA A 110 8.41 -14.33 -9.98
N SER A 111 8.11 -13.29 -9.22
CA SER A 111 7.02 -13.35 -8.26
C SER A 111 5.67 -13.28 -8.98
N ILE A 112 4.86 -14.31 -8.77
CA ILE A 112 3.43 -14.26 -9.09
C ILE A 112 2.80 -13.27 -8.13
N VAL A 113 2.24 -12.18 -8.67
CA VAL A 113 1.43 -11.25 -7.89
C VAL A 113 -0.03 -11.50 -8.20
N VAL A 114 -0.78 -11.69 -7.13
CA VAL A 114 -2.20 -11.95 -7.15
C VAL A 114 -2.93 -10.74 -6.61
N PHE A 115 -3.90 -10.24 -7.37
CA PHE A 115 -4.83 -9.22 -6.90
C PHE A 115 -6.25 -9.77 -6.80
N TYR A 116 -6.94 -9.46 -5.71
CA TYR A 116 -8.33 -9.85 -5.48
C TYR A 116 -9.05 -8.80 -4.62
N ILE A 117 -10.37 -8.89 -4.55
CA ILE A 117 -11.23 -7.89 -3.92
C ILE A 117 -11.67 -8.32 -2.50
N ASP A 118 -12.05 -9.58 -2.34
CA ASP A 118 -12.57 -10.19 -1.13
C ASP A 118 -12.40 -11.71 -1.25
N ASP A 119 -12.25 -12.44 -0.15
CA ASP A 119 -12.26 -13.91 -0.13
C ASP A 119 -13.69 -14.47 -0.22
N SER A 120 -14.70 -13.63 0.09
CA SER A 120 -16.12 -13.96 0.09
C SER A 120 -16.94 -13.08 -0.88
N ILE A 121 -16.75 -13.27 -2.19
CA ILE A 121 -17.31 -12.40 -3.25
C ILE A 121 -18.82 -12.53 -3.54
N HIS A 122 -19.55 -13.41 -2.86
CA HIS A 122 -20.88 -13.87 -3.32
C HIS A 122 -22.02 -12.83 -3.15
N ASP A 123 -21.78 -11.81 -2.35
CA ASP A 123 -22.66 -10.67 -2.11
C ASP A 123 -22.05 -9.34 -2.61
N ASN A 124 -20.97 -9.41 -3.40
CA ASN A 124 -20.32 -8.24 -3.99
C ASN A 124 -20.75 -8.06 -5.47
N ASP A 125 -20.78 -6.82 -5.96
CA ASP A 125 -21.07 -6.49 -7.36
C ASP A 125 -20.09 -5.43 -7.89
N GLY A 126 -19.92 -5.35 -9.21
CA GLY A 126 -18.98 -4.44 -9.88
C GLY A 126 -17.57 -5.01 -10.02
N GLY A 127 -16.53 -4.18 -9.84
CA GLY A 127 -15.13 -4.60 -9.85
C GLY A 127 -14.15 -3.43 -10.04
N LEU A 128 -12.86 -3.75 -10.15
CA LEU A 128 -11.76 -2.78 -10.17
C LEU A 128 -10.89 -2.90 -11.40
N THR A 129 -10.42 -1.75 -11.87
CA THR A 129 -9.27 -1.65 -12.74
C THR A 129 -8.10 -1.15 -11.92
N LEU A 130 -7.00 -1.90 -11.86
CA LEU A 130 -5.80 -1.53 -11.15
C LEU A 130 -4.74 -1.04 -12.13
N CYS A 131 -4.11 0.09 -11.81
CA CYS A 131 -2.88 0.54 -12.46
C CYS A 131 -1.69 0.15 -11.60
N VAL A 132 -0.71 -0.55 -12.17
CA VAL A 132 0.55 -0.88 -11.52
C VAL A 132 1.70 -0.20 -12.24
N GLU A 133 2.45 0.61 -11.49
CA GLU A 133 3.51 1.48 -11.99
C GLU A 133 4.80 1.20 -11.20
N SER A 134 5.91 1.00 -11.92
CA SER A 134 7.24 0.91 -11.31
C SER A 134 7.65 2.25 -10.70
N LEU A 135 8.01 2.25 -9.43
CA LEU A 135 8.58 3.40 -8.74
C LEU A 135 10.11 3.43 -8.90
N PRO A 136 10.74 4.62 -8.88
CA PRO A 136 12.19 4.72 -8.83
C PRO A 136 12.72 4.00 -7.59
N THR A 137 13.72 3.13 -7.78
CA THR A 137 14.51 2.62 -6.66
C THR A 137 15.22 3.82 -6.05
N HIS A 138 14.93 4.17 -4.79
CA HIS A 138 15.82 5.05 -4.05
C HIS A 138 17.13 4.28 -3.88
N THR A 139 18.08 4.48 -4.80
CA THR A 139 19.49 4.28 -4.49
C THR A 139 19.74 5.20 -3.32
N ALA A 140 19.82 4.65 -2.11
CA ALA A 140 20.44 5.37 -1.02
C ALA A 140 21.83 5.75 -1.53
N ASP A 141 22.05 7.04 -1.78
CA ASP A 141 23.38 7.56 -2.05
C ASP A 141 24.26 7.10 -0.89
N SER A 142 25.05 6.05 -1.15
CA SER A 142 26.16 5.65 -0.31
C SER A 142 27.25 6.71 -0.47
N SER A 143 26.97 7.91 0.03
CA SER A 143 28.00 8.86 0.40
C SER A 143 28.54 8.42 1.76
N THR A 144 29.33 7.36 1.71
CA THR A 144 30.27 7.03 2.77
C THR A 144 31.25 8.19 2.81
N SER A 145 30.98 9.19 3.66
CA SER A 145 31.96 10.21 4.05
C SER A 145 33.10 9.51 4.77
N SER A 146 34.10 9.09 3.99
CA SER A 146 35.41 8.72 4.48
C SER A 146 36.10 9.98 5.01
N THR A 147 35.80 10.35 6.24
CA THR A 147 36.61 11.33 6.97
C THR A 147 37.85 10.61 7.47
N THR A 148 38.90 10.66 6.66
CA THR A 148 40.28 10.38 7.08
C THR A 148 40.61 11.31 8.24
N ALA A 149 40.54 10.80 9.47
CA ALA A 149 41.02 11.52 10.64
C ALA A 149 42.56 11.52 10.60
N GLU A 150 43.12 12.59 10.02
CA GLU A 150 44.51 12.96 10.23
C GLU A 150 44.78 13.16 11.72
N ARG A 151 45.86 12.54 12.15
CA ARG A 151 46.37 12.51 13.52
C ARG A 151 47.33 13.69 13.70
N PRO A 152 47.08 14.64 14.63
CA PRO A 152 48.12 15.57 15.05
C PRO A 152 48.84 15.03 16.28
N SER A 153 50.16 14.97 16.16
CA SER A 153 51.10 14.72 17.25
C SER A 153 51.22 15.90 18.22
N SER A 154 51.18 15.58 19.51
CA SER A 154 51.82 16.22 20.65
C SER A 154 51.69 17.74 20.89
N THR A 155 51.20 18.11 22.07
CA THR A 155 52.05 18.78 23.07
C THR A 155 51.46 18.70 24.48
N ARG A 156 52.40 18.66 25.43
CA ARG A 156 52.24 18.46 26.87
C ARG A 156 52.05 19.82 27.56
N SER A 157 51.16 19.92 28.56
CA SER A 157 51.40 20.74 29.76
C SER A 157 50.42 20.43 30.89
N SER A 158 50.99 20.18 32.06
CA SER A 158 50.36 20.01 33.37
C SER A 158 49.72 21.30 33.87
N VAL A 159 48.54 21.23 34.51
CA VAL A 159 48.20 22.07 35.68
C VAL A 159 47.29 21.29 36.65
N LYS A 160 47.59 21.45 37.93
CA LYS A 160 46.98 20.89 39.14
C LYS A 160 45.55 21.39 39.41
N GLY A 161 44.78 20.55 40.10
CA GLY A 161 44.07 20.95 41.33
C GLY A 161 42.57 21.23 41.20
N GLY A 162 41.77 20.52 42.02
CA GLY A 162 40.37 20.87 42.22
C GLY A 162 39.54 19.80 42.92
N LYS A 163 39.57 19.78 44.26
CA LYS A 163 38.59 19.10 45.13
C LYS A 163 37.18 19.63 44.87
N ALA A 164 36.15 18.76 44.90
CA ALA A 164 34.95 18.97 45.74
C ALA A 164 33.94 17.80 45.67
N ARG A 165 33.64 17.27 46.86
CA ARG A 165 32.33 16.95 47.45
C ARG A 165 31.29 16.16 46.63
N LYS A 166 30.95 14.97 47.14
CA LYS A 166 29.68 14.28 46.90
C LYS A 166 28.85 14.33 48.19
N ALA A 167 27.70 15.00 48.11
CA ALA A 167 26.62 14.90 49.09
C ALA A 167 25.80 13.63 48.81
N ARG A 168 25.42 12.93 49.88
CA ARG A 168 24.27 12.02 49.91
C ARG A 168 23.48 12.44 51.14
N ASN A 169 22.26 12.93 50.92
CA ASN A 169 21.23 12.97 51.94
C ASN A 169 20.43 11.68 51.81
N ASP A 170 20.13 11.13 52.98
CA ASP A 170 19.10 10.12 53.23
C ASP A 170 17.69 10.67 52.96
#